data_AF-A0A8J3CMX7-F1
#
_entry.id   AF-A0A8J3CMX7-F1
#
_cell.length_a   1.000
_cell.length_b   1.000
_cell.length_c   1.000
_cell.angle_alpha   90.00
_cell.angle_beta   90.00
_cell.angle_gamma   90.00
#
_symmetry.space_group_name_H-M   'P 1'
#
loop_
_entity.id
_entity.type
_entity.pdbx_description
1 polymer ?
#
loop_
_entity_poly.entity_id
_entity_poly.type
_entity_poly.pdbx_seq_one_letter_code
_entity_poly.pdbx_strand_id
1 'polypeptide(L)'
;MSIQRTLTTTTLLTTLALTSLNASANPQIAKANDCFRCHSLDKKIIGPSFQDIAKRYKDEPGAATKIADRVRRGVVGVWGSTPMPAQPNISDADMNALVKWMLTQ
;
A
#
# COMPACT_ATOMS: atom_id res chain seq x y z
N MET A 1 -56.27 4.21 45.02
CA MET A 1 -55.25 3.13 45.10
C MET A 1 -55.45 2.27 43.87
N SER A 2 -54.54 2.09 42.93
CA SER A 2 -53.10 2.31 42.93
C SER A 2 -52.59 2.72 41.55
N ILE A 3 -51.53 3.52 41.61
CA ILE A 3 -50.65 3.96 40.53
C ILE A 3 -49.85 2.76 40.04
N GLN A 4 -49.66 2.61 38.74
CA GLN A 4 -48.42 2.01 38.22
C GLN A 4 -48.03 2.61 36.88
N ARG A 5 -46.95 3.40 36.96
CA ARG A 5 -46.16 3.95 35.87
C ARG A 5 -45.34 2.82 35.26
N THR A 6 -45.50 2.54 33.98
CA THR A 6 -44.53 1.72 33.23
C THR A 6 -43.70 2.64 32.34
N LEU A 7 -42.42 2.72 32.69
CA LEU A 7 -41.40 3.50 32.00
C LEU A 7 -41.08 2.89 30.64
N THR A 8 -41.07 3.74 29.63
CA THR A 8 -40.50 3.52 28.30
C THR A 8 -39.00 3.17 28.42
N THR A 9 -38.62 1.97 28.03
CA THR A 9 -37.20 1.56 27.87
C THR A 9 -36.84 1.60 26.40
N THR A 10 -36.33 2.74 25.95
CA THR A 10 -35.77 2.91 24.61
C THR A 10 -34.31 2.40 24.64
N THR A 11 -34.09 1.15 24.25
CA THR A 11 -32.73 0.61 24.04
C THR A 11 -32.15 1.19 22.75
N LEU A 12 -31.27 2.18 22.89
CA LEU A 12 -30.51 2.77 21.79
C LEU A 12 -29.32 1.84 21.46
N LEU A 13 -29.48 0.97 20.45
CA LEU A 13 -28.36 0.21 19.87
C LEU A 13 -27.50 1.16 19.03
N THR A 14 -26.37 1.62 19.58
CA THR A 14 -25.33 2.33 18.84
C THR A 14 -24.48 1.32 18.08
N THR A 15 -24.78 1.11 16.79
CA THR A 15 -23.91 0.39 15.87
C THR A 15 -22.66 1.22 15.60
N LEU A 16 -21.53 0.82 16.17
CA LEU A 16 -20.22 1.40 15.89
C LEU A 16 -19.79 0.95 14.48
N ALA A 17 -19.97 1.83 13.48
CA ALA A 17 -19.45 1.59 12.15
C ALA A 17 -17.92 1.60 12.20
N LEU A 18 -17.29 0.44 12.05
CA LEU A 18 -15.86 0.35 11.75
C LEU A 18 -15.65 0.93 10.34
N THR A 19 -15.35 2.22 10.25
CA THR A 19 -14.80 2.79 9.04
C THR A 19 -13.41 2.21 8.87
N SER A 20 -13.28 1.25 7.95
CA SER A 20 -11.99 0.77 7.48
C SER A 20 -11.16 1.98 7.04
N LEU A 21 -10.15 2.32 7.86
CA LEU A 21 -9.19 3.35 7.53
C LEU A 21 -8.34 2.79 6.39
N ASN A 22 -8.79 2.99 5.16
CA ASN A 22 -8.00 2.71 3.97
C ASN A 22 -6.78 3.62 4.05
N ALA A 23 -5.67 3.09 4.57
CA ALA A 23 -4.38 3.75 4.52
C ALA A 23 -4.12 4.07 3.05
N SER A 24 -4.17 5.36 2.73
CA SER A 24 -4.30 5.87 1.38
C SER A 24 -3.23 5.28 0.47
N ALA A 25 -3.67 4.43 -0.44
CA ALA A 25 -2.98 4.12 -1.69
C ALA A 25 -2.55 5.45 -2.33
N ASN A 26 -1.26 5.81 -2.22
CA ASN A 26 -0.77 7.15 -2.57
C ASN A 26 0.19 7.08 -3.78
N PRO A 27 -0.32 7.14 -5.02
CA PRO A 27 0.52 7.23 -6.23
C PRO A 27 1.37 8.51 -6.27
N GLN A 28 1.07 9.52 -5.46
CA GLN A 28 1.83 10.77 -5.44
C GLN A 28 3.25 10.57 -4.88
N ILE A 29 3.48 9.60 -3.98
CA ILE A 29 4.84 9.26 -3.54
C ILE A 29 5.66 8.72 -4.73
N ALA A 30 5.07 7.83 -5.52
CA ALA A 30 5.72 7.29 -6.72
C ALA A 30 6.01 8.40 -7.76
N LYS A 31 5.10 9.36 -7.89
CA LYS A 31 5.28 10.53 -8.76
C LYS A 31 6.37 11.47 -8.24
N ALA A 32 6.37 11.80 -6.96
CA ALA A 32 7.32 12.72 -6.35
C ALA A 32 8.76 12.17 -6.33
N ASN A 33 8.90 10.84 -6.34
CA ASN A 33 10.19 10.14 -6.37
C ASN A 33 10.50 9.54 -7.75
N ASP A 34 9.95 10.11 -8.83
CA ASP A 34 10.27 9.79 -10.22
C ASP A 34 10.15 8.31 -10.63
N CYS A 35 9.37 7.51 -9.89
CA CYS A 35 9.23 6.08 -10.16
C CYS A 35 8.62 5.82 -11.55
N PHE A 36 7.75 6.71 -12.01
CA PHE A 36 7.09 6.63 -13.31
C PHE A 36 8.01 6.90 -14.51
N ARG A 37 9.27 7.32 -14.30
CA ARG A 37 10.24 7.42 -15.39
C ARG A 37 10.68 6.06 -15.92
N CYS A 38 10.59 5.03 -15.06
CA CYS A 38 11.05 3.67 -15.38
C CYS A 38 9.96 2.61 -15.23
N HIS A 39 8.94 2.89 -14.42
CA HIS A 39 7.81 2.00 -14.16
C HIS A 39 6.51 2.62 -14.70
N SER A 40 5.51 1.78 -14.92
CA SER A 40 4.13 2.21 -15.15
C SER A 40 3.17 1.32 -14.38
N LEU A 41 1.87 1.62 -14.42
CA LEU A 41 0.87 0.81 -13.74
C LEU A 41 0.76 -0.60 -14.34
N ASP A 42 0.66 -0.70 -15.66
CA ASP A 42 0.19 -1.89 -16.37
C ASP A 42 1.16 -2.44 -17.43
N LYS A 43 2.11 -1.61 -17.90
CA LYS A 43 3.09 -2.01 -18.93
C LYS A 43 4.54 -1.92 -18.46
N LYS A 44 5.37 -2.81 -18.98
CA LYS A 44 6.83 -2.71 -18.84
C LYS A 44 7.34 -1.50 -19.64
N ILE A 45 8.16 -0.66 -19.02
CA ILE A 45 8.90 0.42 -19.70
C ILE A 45 10.39 0.10 -19.66
N ILE A 46 11.04 0.42 -18.54
CA ILE A 46 12.42 0.01 -18.24
C ILE A 46 12.34 -1.10 -17.17
N GLY A 47 11.68 -0.76 -16.05
CA GLY A 47 11.28 -1.71 -15.03
C GLY A 47 9.97 -2.41 -15.36
N PRO A 48 9.62 -3.48 -14.61
CA PRO A 48 8.31 -4.12 -14.68
C PRO A 48 7.17 -3.14 -14.34
N SER A 49 5.95 -3.45 -14.77
CA SER A 49 4.78 -2.69 -14.32
C SER A 49 4.55 -2.90 -12.82
N PHE A 50 3.90 -1.95 -12.14
CA PHE A 50 3.53 -2.13 -10.74
C PHE A 50 2.58 -3.32 -10.56
N GLN A 51 1.69 -3.58 -11.52
CA GLN A 51 0.86 -4.77 -11.59
C GLN A 51 1.65 -6.08 -11.67
N ASP A 52 2.71 -6.13 -12.49
CA ASP A 52 3.57 -7.32 -12.58
C ASP A 52 4.27 -7.58 -11.24
N ILE A 53 4.71 -6.50 -10.57
CA ILE A 53 5.32 -6.60 -9.24
C ILE A 53 4.29 -7.13 -8.23
N ALA A 54 3.11 -6.50 -8.14
CA ALA A 54 2.03 -6.94 -7.26
C ALA A 54 1.68 -8.41 -7.48
N LYS A 55 1.46 -8.81 -8.75
CA LYS A 55 1.14 -10.18 -9.14
C LYS A 55 2.23 -11.18 -8.73
N ARG A 56 3.51 -10.84 -8.90
CA ARG A 56 4.62 -11.72 -8.54
C ARG A 56 4.71 -11.96 -7.04
N TYR A 57 4.43 -10.95 -6.23
CA TYR A 57 4.64 -10.98 -4.79
C TYR A 57 3.36 -11.16 -3.96
N LYS A 58 2.20 -11.35 -4.61
CA LYS A 58 0.86 -11.38 -3.97
C LYS A 58 0.73 -12.33 -2.77
N ASP A 59 1.39 -13.50 -2.84
CA ASP A 59 1.32 -14.53 -1.81
C ASP A 59 2.62 -14.66 -1.01
N GLU A 60 3.58 -13.72 -1.17
CA GLU A 60 4.87 -13.79 -0.49
C GLU A 60 4.81 -13.07 0.87
N PRO A 61 4.93 -13.79 2.01
CA PRO A 61 5.00 -13.15 3.32
C PRO A 61 6.22 -12.24 3.40
N GLY A 62 6.04 -11.01 3.88
CA GLY A 62 7.14 -10.04 3.98
C GLY A 62 7.56 -9.38 2.66
N ALA A 63 6.78 -9.54 1.59
CA ALA A 63 7.01 -8.89 0.29
C ALA A 63 7.30 -7.39 0.42
N ALA A 64 6.52 -6.67 1.23
CA ALA A 64 6.67 -5.23 1.38
C ALA A 64 8.06 -4.85 1.93
N THR A 65 8.52 -5.52 2.99
CA THR A 65 9.85 -5.27 3.58
C THR A 65 10.97 -5.61 2.61
N LYS A 66 10.87 -6.76 1.93
CA LYS A 66 11.86 -7.20 0.94
C LYS A 66 11.97 -6.24 -0.24
N ILE A 67 10.84 -5.72 -0.73
CA ILE A 67 10.82 -4.77 -1.83
C ILE A 67 11.35 -3.42 -1.36
N ALA A 68 10.95 -2.92 -0.19
CA ALA A 68 11.45 -1.66 0.36
C ALA A 68 12.98 -1.63 0.45
N ASP A 69 13.58 -2.72 0.95
CA ASP A 69 15.04 -2.88 1.01
C ASP A 69 15.70 -2.87 -0.38
N ARG A 70 15.08 -3.53 -1.37
CA ARG A 70 15.55 -3.50 -2.77
C ARG A 70 15.42 -2.13 -3.42
N VAL A 71 14.35 -1.40 -3.14
CA VAL A 71 14.17 -0.03 -3.65
C VAL A 71 15.22 0.89 -3.02
N ARG A 72 15.48 0.75 -1.72
CA ARG A 72 16.50 1.54 -1.00
C ARG A 72 17.91 1.29 -1.52
N ARG A 73 18.29 0.03 -1.75
CA ARG A 73 19.67 -0.36 -2.14
C ARG A 73 19.90 -0.51 -3.64
N GLY A 74 18.84 -0.43 -4.44
CA GLY A 74 18.87 -0.80 -5.85
C GLY A 74 18.79 -2.31 -6.04
N VAL A 75 18.47 -2.73 -7.26
CA VAL A 75 18.28 -4.15 -7.59
C VAL A 75 18.61 -4.44 -9.04
N VAL A 76 19.23 -5.60 -9.29
CA VAL A 76 19.49 -6.16 -10.62
C VAL A 76 19.24 -7.67 -10.57
N GLY A 77 18.94 -8.29 -11.71
CA GLY A 77 18.79 -9.75 -11.84
C GLY A 77 17.41 -10.31 -11.47
N VAL A 78 16.56 -9.57 -10.75
CA VAL A 78 15.22 -10.04 -10.38
C VAL A 78 14.25 -10.03 -11.58
N TRP A 79 14.39 -9.04 -12.46
CA TRP A 79 13.52 -8.80 -13.62
C TRP A 79 14.27 -8.75 -14.96
N GLY A 80 15.59 -8.99 -14.93
CA GLY A 80 16.49 -8.88 -16.07
C GLY A 80 17.84 -8.27 -15.69
N SER A 81 18.66 -7.99 -16.69
CA SER A 81 20.00 -7.43 -16.54
C SER A 81 20.04 -5.92 -16.33
N THR A 82 18.95 -5.20 -16.59
CA THR A 82 18.86 -3.75 -16.36
C THR A 82 18.79 -3.44 -14.86
N PRO A 83 19.75 -2.69 -14.30
CA PRO A 83 19.73 -2.34 -12.88
C PRO A 83 18.72 -1.22 -12.60
N MET A 84 17.99 -1.35 -11.50
CA MET A 84 17.24 -0.26 -10.89
C MET A 84 18.16 0.45 -9.88
N PRO A 85 18.45 1.76 -10.05
CA PRO A 85 19.30 2.51 -9.12
C PRO A 85 18.72 2.58 -7.72
N ALA A 86 19.60 2.68 -6.72
CA ALA A 86 19.23 2.89 -5.32
C ALA A 86 18.41 4.18 -5.13
N GLN A 87 17.40 4.13 -4.28
CA GLN A 87 16.56 5.27 -3.89
C GLN A 87 16.76 5.63 -2.41
N PRO A 88 17.96 6.11 -2.01
CA PRO A 88 18.29 6.34 -0.58
C PRO A 88 17.52 7.51 0.03
N ASN A 89 17.06 8.45 -0.78
CA ASN A 89 16.45 9.71 -0.34
C ASN A 89 14.97 9.58 0.04
N ILE A 90 14.36 8.42 -0.18
CA ILE A 90 12.97 8.16 0.24
C ILE A 90 12.97 7.84 1.74
N SER A 91 12.17 8.58 2.50
CA SER A 91 11.99 8.36 3.94
C SER A 91 11.46 6.95 4.21
N ASP A 92 11.70 6.40 5.41
CA ASP A 92 11.17 5.07 5.76
C ASP A 92 9.64 5.04 5.72
N ALA A 93 8.98 6.12 6.13
CA ALA A 93 7.53 6.24 6.07
C ALA A 93 7.03 6.19 4.62
N ASP A 94 7.62 6.99 3.74
CA ASP A 94 7.24 7.05 2.33
C ASP A 94 7.57 5.76 1.59
N MET A 95 8.71 5.13 1.89
CA MET A 95 9.09 3.85 1.28
C MET A 95 8.07 2.76 1.62
N ASN A 96 7.66 2.68 2.90
CA ASN A 96 6.66 1.73 3.33
C ASN A 96 5.30 2.00 2.69
N ALA A 97 4.88 3.26 2.59
CA ALA A 97 3.62 3.64 1.94
C ALA A 97 3.65 3.35 0.43
N LEU A 98 4.75 3.68 -0.24
CA LEU A 98 4.99 3.45 -1.66
C LEU A 98 4.88 1.97 -2.01
N VAL A 99 5.61 1.11 -1.28
CA VAL A 99 5.64 -0.32 -1.57
C VAL A 99 4.29 -0.98 -1.26
N LYS A 100 3.63 -0.58 -0.17
CA LYS A 100 2.27 -1.06 0.13
C LYS A 100 1.30 -0.71 -0.98
N TRP A 101 1.29 0.55 -1.43
CA TRP A 101 0.47 0.98 -2.56
C TRP A 101 0.82 0.19 -3.83
N MET A 102 2.10 0.06 -4.16
CA MET A 102 2.55 -0.66 -5.35
C MET A 102 2.08 -2.13 -5.37
N LEU A 103 2.02 -2.79 -4.21
CA LEU A 103 1.53 -4.16 -4.07
C LEU A 103 0.01 -4.31 -4.21
N THR A 104 -0.75 -3.21 -4.24
CA THR A 104 -2.19 -3.24 -4.52
C THR A 104 -2.55 -2.87 -5.96
N GLN A 105 -1.55 -2.70 -6.84
CA GLN A 105 -1.79 -2.30 -8.23
C GLN A 105 -2.27 -3.45 -9.11
#